data_AF-A0A2M8L4V0-F1
#
_entry.id   AF-A0A2M8L4V0-F1
#
_cell.length_a   1.000
_cell.length_b   1.000
_cell.length_c   1.000
_cell.angle_alpha   90.00
_cell.angle_beta   90.00
_cell.angle_gamma   90.00
#
_symmetry.space_group_name_H-M   'P 1'
#
loop_
_entity.id
_entity.type
_entity.pdbx_description
1 polymer ?
#
loop_
_entity_poly.entity_id
_entity_poly.type
_entity_poly.pdbx_seq_one_letter_code
_entity_poly.pdbx_strand_id
1 'polypeptide(L)' 'INKDEIDILIDLKGHTKDNRLEILALRPAPIQVSYLGFPGTIGANFV' A
#
# COMPACT_ATOMS: atom_id res chain seq x y z
N ILE A 1 11.94 3.74 0.06
CA ILE A 1 10.73 4.17 -0.66
C ILE A 1 10.79 5.67 -0.96
N ASN A 2 10.60 6.58 0.01
CA ASN A 2 10.69 8.03 -0.25
C ASN A 2 12.01 8.45 -0.92
N LYS A 3 13.16 7.94 -0.44
CA LYS A 3 14.48 8.22 -1.04
C LYS A 3 14.68 7.62 -2.42
N ASP A 4 13.87 6.62 -2.78
CA ASP A 4 13.96 5.92 -4.05
C ASP A 4 13.01 6.54 -5.09
N GLU A 5 12.31 7.64 -4.73
CA GLU A 5 11.43 8.43 -5.60
C GLU A 5 10.41 7.58 -6.38
N ILE A 6 9.80 6.62 -5.69
CA ILE A 6 8.79 5.73 -6.28
C ILE A 6 7.52 6.53 -6.61
N ASP A 7 7.13 6.54 -7.89
CA ASP A 7 5.88 7.18 -8.33
C ASP A 7 4.62 6.37 -7.96
N ILE A 8 4.70 5.04 -8.08
CA ILE A 8 3.58 4.12 -7.86
C ILE A 8 3.99 3.00 -6.90
N LEU A 9 3.36 2.97 -5.73
CA LEU A 9 3.55 1.90 -4.74
C LEU A 9 2.37 0.92 -4.76
N ILE A 10 2.64 -0.37 -4.90
CA ILE A 10 1.61 -1.41 -4.94
C ILE A 10 1.72 -2.28 -3.68
N ASP A 11 0.66 -2.31 -2.88
CA ASP A 11 0.49 -3.30 -1.81
C ASP A 11 -0.09 -4.59 -2.37
N LEU A 12 0.56 -5.70 -2.01
CA LEU A 12 0.16 -7.06 -2.37
C LEU A 12 -0.37 -7.85 -1.17
N LYS A 13 -0.45 -7.25 0.02
CA LYS A 13 -0.75 -7.99 1.25
C LYS A 13 -2.16 -7.72 1.77
N GLY A 14 -2.66 -6.49 1.70
CA GLY A 14 -3.91 -6.06 2.33
C GLY A 14 -4.03 -6.58 3.77
N HIS A 15 -5.24 -6.99 4.18
CA HIS A 15 -5.51 -7.54 5.53
C HIS A 15 -5.09 -9.01 5.69
N THR A 16 -3.91 -9.39 5.19
CA THR A 16 -3.31 -10.72 5.43
C THR A 16 -2.25 -10.67 6.53
N LYS A 17 -1.80 -11.84 6.99
CA LYS A 17 -0.80 -11.96 8.06
C LYS A 17 0.51 -11.24 7.68
N ASP A 18 1.13 -10.55 8.65
CA ASP A 18 2.40 -9.83 8.48
C ASP A 18 2.35 -8.77 7.37
N ASN A 19 1.17 -8.14 7.17
CA ASN A 19 1.08 -6.95 6.33
C ASN A 19 1.81 -5.76 6.96
N ARG A 20 2.03 -4.72 6.16
CA ARG A 20 2.71 -3.49 6.57
C ARG A 20 1.96 -2.27 6.06
N LEU A 21 0.64 -2.26 6.24
CA LEU A 21 -0.23 -1.19 5.76
C LEU A 21 0.13 0.18 6.35
N GLU A 22 0.79 0.21 7.51
CA GLU A 22 1.35 1.42 8.11
C GLU A 22 2.38 2.11 7.21
N ILE A 23 3.09 1.38 6.33
CA ILE A 23 3.97 1.98 5.33
C ILE A 23 3.16 2.80 4.34
N LEU A 24 2.03 2.29 3.86
CA LEU A 24 1.16 3.02 2.95
C LEU A 24 0.46 4.19 3.65
N ALA A 25 0.19 4.07 4.95
CA ALA A 25 -0.35 5.19 5.74
C ALA A 25 0.62 6.39 5.79
N LEU A 26 1.93 6.17 5.68
CA LEU A 26 2.93 7.23 5.58
C LEU A 26 2.98 7.93 4.19
N ARG A 27 2.21 7.44 3.22
CA ARG A 27 2.14 7.94 1.83
C ARG A 27 3.52 8.20 1.18
N PRO A 28 4.45 7.22 1.18
CA PRO A 28 5.79 7.41 0.63
C PRO A 28 5.87 7.48 -0.91
N ALA A 29 4.75 7.31 -1.61
CA ALA A 29 4.61 7.49 -3.05
C ALA A 29 3.33 8.29 -3.35
N PRO A 30 3.29 9.11 -4.41
CA PRO A 30 2.13 9.93 -4.75
C PRO A 30 0.92 9.08 -5.15
N ILE A 31 1.14 7.92 -5.79
CA ILE A 31 0.10 6.96 -6.14
C ILE A 31 0.33 5.67 -5.37
N GLN A 32 -0.72 5.16 -4.74
CA GLN A 32 -0.67 3.90 -3.98
C GLN A 32 -1.85 3.03 -4.40
N VAL A 33 -1.64 1.73 -4.55
CA VAL A 33 -2.65 0.78 -5.05
C VAL A 33 -2.62 -0.49 -4.21
N SER A 34 -3.78 -1.04 -3.87
CA SER A 34 -3.92 -2.39 -3.31
C SER A 34 -4.34 -3.35 -4.41
N TYR A 35 -3.57 -4.41 -4.65
CA TYR A 35 -3.85 -5.35 -5.74
C TYR A 35 -3.45 -6.80 -5.41
N LEU A 36 -4.17 -7.75 -6.02
CA LEU A 36 -3.89 -9.19 -6.08
C LEU A 36 -4.01 -9.97 -4.76
N GLY A 37 -3.18 -9.68 -3.74
CA GLY A 37 -3.02 -10.62 -2.61
C GLY A 37 -4.05 -10.49 -1.49
N PHE A 38 -4.90 -9.47 -1.52
CA PHE A 38 -6.09 -9.39 -0.68
C PHE A 38 -7.33 -9.16 -1.56
N PRO A 39 -8.27 -10.12 -1.64
CA PRO A 39 -9.43 -10.03 -2.53
C PRO A 39 -10.54 -9.18 -1.92
N GLY A 40 -10.27 -7.90 -1.72
CA GLY A 40 -11.20 -6.94 -1.13
C GLY A 40 -10.63 -5.54 -1.00
N THR A 41 -11.46 -4.60 -0.58
CA THR A 41 -11.01 -3.25 -0.21
C THR A 41 -10.23 -3.28 1.10
N ILE A 42 -9.15 -2.51 1.19
CA ILE A 42 -8.45 -2.32 2.47
C ILE A 42 -9.13 -1.30 3.38
N GLY A 43 -10.16 -0.58 2.88
CA GLY A 43 -10.99 0.34 3.67
C GLY A 43 -10.25 1.57 4.19
N ALA A 44 -9.22 2.02 3.47
CA ALA A 44 -8.32 3.07 3.94
C ALA A 44 -8.19 4.23 2.95
N ASN A 45 -8.15 5.46 3.46
CA ASN A 45 -8.07 6.69 2.64
C ASN A 45 -6.67 6.99 2.07
N PHE A 46 -5.74 6.05 2.24
CA PHE A 46 -4.36 6.19 1.78
C PHE A 46 -4.04 5.29 0.57
N VAL A 47 -5.02 4.53 0.08
CA VAL A 47 -4.97 3.80 -1.19
C VAL A 47 -6.14 4.24 -2.05
#